data_AF-A0A348AJ39-F1
#
_entry.id   AF-A0A348AJ39-F1
#
_cell.length_a   1.000
_cell.length_b   1.000
_cell.length_c   1.000
_cell.angle_alpha   90.00
_cell.angle_beta   90.00
_cell.angle_gamma   90.00
#
_symmetry.space_group_name_H-M   'P 1'
#
loop_
_entity.id
_entity.type
_entity.pdbx_description
1 polymer ?
#
loop_
_entity_poly.entity_id
_entity_poly.type
_entity_poly.pdbx_seq_one_letter_code
_entity_poly.pdbx_strand_id
1 'polypeptide(L)'
;MSKDTIYKLVRLKRGLTRNEALMVLPFSERTLARIENGEREVTVEEVLQIARAYNAPELLDLRLKNIKFSWQKSTPKKRSSLFLTFFYGIFNYIRFGLYRLIGKNH
;
A
#
# COMPACT_ATOMS: atom_id res chain seq x y z
N MET A 1 -2.63 -26.88 9.51
CA MET A 1 -1.94 -26.96 8.20
C MET A 1 -1.17 -25.67 8.00
N SER A 2 0.14 -25.72 7.78
CA SER A 2 0.91 -24.50 7.46
C SER A 2 0.35 -23.92 6.16
N LYS A 3 0.04 -22.63 6.17
CA LYS A 3 -0.52 -21.95 5.01
C LYS A 3 0.65 -21.58 4.10
N ASP A 4 1.08 -22.55 3.31
CA ASP A 4 2.20 -22.36 2.38
C ASP A 4 1.85 -21.26 1.39
N THR A 5 2.61 -20.16 1.43
CA THR A 5 2.38 -19.04 0.52
C THR A 5 2.89 -19.33 -0.88
N ILE A 6 2.42 -18.53 -1.84
CA ILE A 6 2.87 -18.63 -3.23
C ILE A 6 4.38 -18.48 -3.39
N TYR A 7 5.05 -17.70 -2.53
CA TYR A 7 6.50 -17.52 -2.56
C TYR A 7 7.24 -18.82 -2.26
N LYS A 8 6.76 -19.60 -1.27
CA LYS A 8 7.31 -20.91 -0.94
C LYS A 8 7.11 -21.89 -2.10
N LEU A 9 5.91 -21.92 -2.67
CA LEU A 9 5.59 -22.79 -3.80
C LEU A 9 6.45 -22.49 -5.04
N VAL A 10 6.66 -21.21 -5.35
CA VAL A 10 7.54 -20.82 -6.47
C VAL A 10 8.98 -21.22 -6.21
N ARG A 11 9.51 -21.00 -5.00
CA ARG A 11 10.86 -21.45 -4.65
C ARG A 11 11.03 -22.95 -4.87
N LEU A 12 10.09 -23.75 -4.35
CA LEU A 12 10.11 -25.21 -4.50
C LEU A 12 9.99 -25.64 -5.96
N LYS A 13 9.14 -24.97 -6.75
CA LYS A 13 9.00 -25.22 -8.20
C LYS A 13 10.31 -24.94 -8.96
N ARG A 14 11.13 -24.02 -8.46
CA ARG A 14 12.46 -23.73 -9.02
C ARG A 14 13.56 -24.65 -8.49
N GLY A 15 13.22 -25.63 -7.64
CA GLY A 15 14.18 -26.57 -7.05
C GLY A 15 15.13 -25.94 -6.04
N LEU A 16 14.83 -24.72 -5.57
CA LEU A 16 15.70 -23.99 -4.66
C LEU A 16 15.43 -24.40 -3.20
N THR A 17 16.49 -24.72 -2.47
CA THR A 17 16.47 -24.80 -1.02
C THR A 17 16.33 -23.41 -0.40
N ARG A 18 16.00 -23.36 0.90
CA ARG A 18 15.92 -22.08 1.61
C ARG A 18 17.30 -21.41 1.70
N ASN A 19 18.37 -22.18 1.86
CA ASN A 19 19.74 -21.65 1.93
C ASN A 19 20.15 -21.03 0.59
N GLU A 20 19.90 -21.71 -0.52
CA GLU A 20 20.20 -21.16 -1.86
C GLU A 20 19.39 -19.88 -2.14
N ALA A 21 18.12 -19.84 -1.72
CA ALA A 21 17.31 -18.63 -1.82
C ALA A 21 17.89 -17.46 -1.01
N LEU A 22 18.43 -17.71 0.18
CA LEU A 22 19.07 -16.68 1.02
C LEU A 22 20.40 -16.18 0.44
N MET A 23 21.06 -16.94 -0.43
CA MET A 23 22.26 -16.45 -1.12
C MET A 23 21.95 -15.38 -2.18
N VAL A 24 20.75 -15.43 -2.76
CA VAL A 24 20.33 -14.52 -3.84
C VAL A 24 19.34 -13.45 -3.40
N LEU A 25 18.74 -13.59 -2.22
CA LEU A 25 17.79 -12.63 -1.66
C LEU A 25 18.43 -11.81 -0.53
N PRO A 26 18.14 -10.50 -0.45
CA PRO A 26 18.63 -9.64 0.63
C PRO A 26 17.80 -9.82 1.93
N PHE A 27 17.46 -11.06 2.28
CA PHE A 27 16.63 -11.39 3.45
C PHE A 27 17.41 -12.20 4.47
N SER A 28 17.06 -12.00 5.75
CA SER A 28 17.44 -12.95 6.78
C SER A 28 16.63 -14.25 6.64
N GLU A 29 17.15 -15.36 7.15
CA GLU A 29 16.45 -16.64 7.19
C GLU A 29 15.08 -16.52 7.87
N ARG A 30 15.04 -15.83 9.00
CA ARG A 30 13.80 -15.57 9.76
C ARG A 30 12.79 -14.76 8.94
N THR A 31 13.27 -13.77 8.19
CA THR A 31 12.42 -12.95 7.31
C THR A 31 11.82 -13.82 6.20
N LEU A 32 12.65 -14.61 5.52
CA LEU A 32 12.19 -15.49 4.45
C LEU A 32 11.18 -16.53 4.96
N ALA A 33 11.43 -17.14 6.12
CA ALA A 33 10.50 -18.08 6.73
C ALA A 33 9.14 -17.44 7.06
N ARG A 34 9.13 -16.23 7.65
CA ARG A 34 7.89 -15.48 7.94
C ARG A 34 7.11 -15.13 6.68
N ILE A 35 7.80 -14.76 5.60
CA ILE A 35 7.18 -14.53 4.29
C ILE A 35 6.56 -15.83 3.77
N GLU A 36 7.31 -16.94 3.79
CA GLU A 36 6.88 -18.23 3.27
C GLU A 36 5.66 -18.81 4.01
N ASN A 37 5.56 -18.54 5.31
CA ASN A 37 4.46 -18.95 6.17
C ASN A 37 3.27 -17.98 6.15
N GLY A 38 3.39 -16.82 5.48
CA GLY A 38 2.34 -15.81 5.45
C GLY A 38 2.18 -15.04 6.76
N GLU A 39 3.18 -15.11 7.64
CA GLU A 39 3.23 -14.36 8.91
C GLU A 39 3.63 -12.89 8.71
N ARG A 40 4.15 -12.56 7.52
CA ARG A 40 4.58 -11.21 7.14
C ARG A 40 4.08 -10.87 5.74
N GLU A 41 3.49 -9.68 5.60
CA GLU A 41 3.17 -9.12 4.29
C GLU A 41 4.43 -8.67 3.54
N VAL A 42 4.42 -8.88 2.23
CA VAL A 42 5.54 -8.56 1.33
C VAL A 42 5.24 -7.26 0.58
N THR A 43 6.19 -6.34 0.62
CA THR A 43 6.14 -5.07 -0.13
C THR A 43 6.28 -5.31 -1.64
N VAL A 44 5.92 -4.32 -2.46
CA VAL A 44 6.01 -4.47 -3.94
C VAL A 44 7.46 -4.63 -4.38
N GLU A 45 8.38 -3.91 -3.74
CA GLU A 45 9.81 -3.95 -3.98
C GLU A 45 10.38 -5.34 -3.66
N GLU A 46 9.96 -5.94 -2.55
CA GLU A 46 10.37 -7.29 -2.18
C GLU A 46 9.81 -8.35 -3.14
N VAL A 47 8.57 -8.19 -3.63
CA VAL A 47 8.02 -9.08 -4.67
C VAL A 47 8.86 -8.98 -5.95
N LEU A 48 9.27 -7.79 -6.34
CA LEU A 48 10.16 -7.59 -7.50
C LEU A 48 11.52 -8.27 -7.30
N GLN A 49 12.10 -8.15 -6.11
CA GLN A 49 13.36 -8.83 -5.77
C GLN A 49 13.21 -10.35 -5.85
N ILE A 50 12.14 -10.90 -5.28
CA ILE A 50 11.85 -12.35 -5.31
C ILE A 50 11.62 -12.83 -6.75
N ALA A 51 10.81 -12.11 -7.53
CA ALA A 51 10.54 -12.44 -8.93
C ALA A 51 11.82 -12.45 -9.78
N ARG A 52 12.72 -11.49 -9.57
CA ARG A 52 14.02 -11.45 -10.25
C ARG A 52 14.94 -12.57 -9.81
N ALA A 53 15.11 -12.78 -8.50
CA ALA A 53 16.00 -13.79 -7.95
C ALA A 53 15.59 -15.22 -8.34
N TYR A 54 14.28 -15.50 -8.39
CA TYR A 54 13.76 -16.81 -8.76
C TYR A 54 13.47 -16.98 -10.27
N ASN A 55 13.77 -15.95 -11.07
CA ASN A 55 13.39 -15.88 -12.49
C ASN A 55 11.91 -16.26 -12.73
N ALA A 56 11.04 -15.64 -11.92
CA ALA A 56 9.62 -15.95 -11.81
C ALA A 56 8.77 -14.67 -12.00
N PRO A 57 8.69 -14.12 -13.23
CA PRO A 57 7.91 -12.92 -13.52
C PRO A 57 6.41 -13.09 -13.21
N GLU A 58 5.91 -14.33 -13.20
CA GLU A 58 4.51 -14.65 -12.85
C GLU A 58 4.09 -14.16 -11.45
N LEU A 59 5.05 -13.97 -10.53
CA LEU A 59 4.77 -13.40 -9.19
C LEU A 59 4.27 -11.96 -9.27
N LEU A 60 4.70 -11.19 -10.27
CA LEU A 60 4.30 -9.80 -10.47
C LEU A 60 2.85 -9.70 -10.92
N ASP A 61 2.46 -10.54 -11.88
CA ASP A 61 1.10 -10.59 -12.42
C ASP A 61 0.08 -10.96 -11.35
N LEU A 62 0.45 -11.89 -10.47
CA LEU A 62 -0.40 -12.35 -9.37
C LEU A 62 -0.58 -11.30 -8.28
N ARG A 63 0.46 -10.49 -8.02
CA ARG A 63 0.34 -9.36 -7.08
C ARG A 63 -0.53 -8.24 -7.67
N LEU A 64 -0.35 -7.91 -8.95
CA LEU A 64 -1.15 -6.88 -9.63
C LEU A 64 -2.63 -7.23 -9.70
N LYS A 65 -2.98 -8.52 -9.91
CA LYS A 65 -4.37 -8.99 -9.86
C LYS A 65 -5.00 -8.81 -8.47
N ASN A 66 -4.24 -9.06 -7.40
CA ASN A 66 -4.71 -8.83 -6.03
C ASN A 66 -4.83 -7.34 -5.69
N ILE A 67 -3.92 -6.48 -6.19
CA ILE A 67 -3.98 -5.02 -5.95
C ILE A 67 -5.17 -4.40 -6.69
N LYS A 68 -5.44 -4.78 -7.95
CA LYS A 68 -6.60 -4.25 -8.69
C LYS A 68 -7.94 -4.52 -7.96
N PHE A 69 -8.01 -5.58 -7.18
CA PHE A 69 -9.20 -5.93 -6.40
C PHE A 69 -9.39 -5.06 -5.14
N SER A 70 -8.31 -4.50 -4.56
CA SER A 70 -8.40 -3.65 -3.36
C SER A 70 -8.83 -2.22 -3.66
N TRP A 71 -8.58 -1.71 -4.87
CA TRP A 71 -8.99 -0.35 -5.27
C TRP A 71 -10.51 -0.18 -5.41
N GLN A 72 -11.26 -1.27 -5.60
CA GLN A 72 -12.72 -1.24 -5.67
C GLN A 72 -13.43 -1.25 -4.30
N LYS A 73 -12.71 -1.38 -3.18
CA LYS A 73 -13.31 -1.42 -1.83
C LYS A 73 -12.84 -0.32 -0.88
N SER A 74 -12.41 0.82 -1.41
CA SER A 74 -12.31 2.04 -0.60
C SER A 74 -13.65 2.76 -0.59
N THR A 75 -14.53 2.36 0.34
CA THR A 75 -15.64 3.26 0.71
C THR A 75 -15.01 4.57 1.23
N PRO A 76 -15.51 5.75 0.83
CA PRO A 76 -15.00 6.99 1.37
C PRO A 76 -15.27 6.99 2.88
N LYS A 77 -14.19 6.87 3.67
CA LYS A 77 -14.23 7.07 5.10
C LYS A 77 -14.69 8.51 5.31
N LYS A 78 -15.95 8.72 5.72
CA LYS A 78 -16.51 10.02 6.11
C LYS A 78 -15.54 10.69 7.09
N ARG A 79 -14.64 11.53 6.60
CA ARG A 79 -13.89 12.45 7.44
C ARG A 79 -14.88 13.52 7.85
N SER A 80 -15.04 13.62 9.16
CA SER A 80 -15.92 14.53 9.87
C SER A 80 -15.82 15.96 9.35
N SER A 81 -16.99 16.58 9.31
CA SER A 81 -17.30 17.96 8.93
C SER A 81 -16.61 18.98 9.86
N LEU A 82 -15.30 19.12 9.75
CA LEU A 82 -14.53 20.14 10.48
C LEU A 82 -13.77 21.10 9.55
N PHE A 83 -13.58 20.73 8.28
CA PHE A 83 -13.00 21.64 7.28
C PHE A 83 -14.03 22.63 6.71
N LEU A 84 -15.31 22.23 6.57
CA LEU A 84 -16.34 23.10 6.01
C LEU A 84 -16.68 24.30 6.92
N THR A 85 -16.62 24.13 8.23
CA THR A 85 -16.88 25.22 9.19
C THR A 85 -15.78 26.28 9.19
N PHE A 86 -14.53 25.88 8.97
CA PHE A 86 -13.40 26.82 8.91
C PHE A 86 -13.48 27.75 7.69
N PHE A 87 -13.84 27.21 6.52
CA PHE A 87 -14.04 28.02 5.32
C PHE A 87 -15.28 28.92 5.39
N TYR A 88 -16.36 28.46 6.01
CA TYR A 88 -17.58 29.28 6.19
C TYR A 88 -17.35 30.48 7.14
N GLY A 89 -16.51 30.31 8.16
CA GLY A 89 -16.12 31.39 9.07
C GLY A 89 -15.27 32.47 8.40
N ILE A 90 -14.27 32.05 7.61
CA ILE A 90 -13.39 32.99 6.88
C ILE A 90 -14.17 33.74 5.80
N PHE A 91 -15.07 33.07 5.07
CA PHE A 91 -15.88 33.72 4.02
C PHE A 91 -16.82 34.79 4.59
N ASN A 92 -17.43 34.54 5.76
CA ASN A 92 -18.26 35.55 6.43
C ASN A 92 -17.46 36.73 6.96
N TYR A 93 -16.24 36.52 7.46
CA TYR A 93 -15.39 37.60 7.95
C TYR A 93 -14.95 38.56 6.82
N ILE A 94 -14.55 38.01 5.66
CA ILE A 94 -14.20 38.81 4.48
C ILE A 94 -15.42 39.57 3.96
N ARG A 95 -16.59 38.91 3.89
CA ARG A 95 -17.83 39.53 3.44
C ARG A 95 -18.22 40.71 4.35
N PHE A 96 -18.13 40.58 5.67
CA PHE A 96 -18.45 41.66 6.62
C PHE A 96 -17.44 42.82 6.56
N GLY A 97 -16.15 42.53 6.33
CA GLY A 97 -15.12 43.54 6.13
C GLY A 97 -15.36 44.40 4.88
N LEU A 98 -15.86 43.80 3.81
CA LEU A 98 -16.16 44.51 2.55
C LEU A 98 -17.36 45.46 2.67
N TYR A 99 -18.42 45.07 3.40
CA TYR A 99 -19.58 45.93 3.64
C TYR A 99 -19.22 47.19 4.46
N ARG A 100 -18.24 47.09 5.36
CA ARG A 100 -17.79 48.22 6.18
C ARG A 100 -16.95 49.24 5.41
N LEU A 101 -16.32 48.84 4.30
CA LEU A 101 -15.58 49.74 3.41
C LEU A 101 -16.50 50.48 2.44
N ILE A 102 -17.57 49.84 1.96
CA ILE A 102 -18.49 50.43 0.98
C ILE A 102 -19.53 51.35 1.65
N GLY A 103 -19.91 51.10 2.92
CA GLY A 103 -20.87 51.92 3.65
C GLY A 103 -20.35 53.25 4.23
N LYS A 104 -19.14 53.71 3.84
CA LYS A 104 -18.55 54.96 4.35
C LYS A 104 -18.43 56.08 3.31
N ASN A 105 -18.91 55.85 2.09
CA ASN A 105 -18.92 56.82 0.98
C ASN A 105 -20.34 57.26 0.57
N HIS A 106 -21.29 57.27 1.51
CA HIS A 106 -22.57 57.92 1.32
C HIS A 106 -22.97 58.71 2.57
#